data_AF-A0A378JEL6-F1
#
_entry.id   AF-A0A378JEL6-F1
#
_cell.length_a   1.000
_cell.length_b   1.000
_cell.length_c   1.000
_cell.angle_alpha   90.00
_cell.angle_beta   90.00
_cell.angle_gamma   90.00
#
_symmetry.space_group_name_H-M   'P 1'
#
loop_
_entity.id
_entity.type
_entity.pdbx_description
1 polymer ?
#
loop_
_entity_poly.entity_id
_entity_poly.type
_entity_poly.pdbx_seq_one_letter_code
_entity_poly.pdbx_strand_id
1 'polypeptide(L)'
;MISLAQLLGFRRSNRSTISHENPGSIILEIIPDNSDFIREGSGLTIITGAVGQNVNLTIRENSSLKIIGNVGRDCKILKEGNGTLTFEGAVADDLELTLYGRGDVIFNQQPSEEVIRSIKNRGSAARVICAGMILPLSSQGYRHHNLGLARQPIPELRESTTSVLSRLSQDRPAPPSQSENTVDQYTSLTQEYIDRCHTSNIETIAARINKLNLTQEEEPLFEGFKDCIMRDYFDDIPVMYDERYYNLSTLLELYKSNKPDPYTRKPLKLEGFYSARTLLNSFDDAVLNLNKKREATKQNASAHLDEEAQSNKQLFRR
;
A
#
# COMPACT_ATOMS: atom_id res chain seq x y z
N MET A 1 3.17 31.30 23.08
CA MET A 1 3.48 29.88 22.86
C MET A 1 3.24 29.57 21.40
N ILE A 2 4.31 29.33 20.64
CA ILE A 2 4.26 28.97 19.22
C ILE A 2 4.14 27.43 19.19
N SER A 3 3.13 26.92 18.48
CA SER A 3 2.91 25.48 18.34
C SER A 3 4.04 24.84 17.52
N LEU A 4 4.41 23.60 17.86
CA LEU A 4 5.44 22.79 17.16
C LEU A 4 5.20 22.71 15.64
N ALA A 5 3.95 22.85 15.19
CA ALA A 5 3.58 22.90 13.78
C ALA A 5 4.04 24.18 13.04
N GLN A 6 4.21 25.30 13.75
CA GLN A 6 4.76 26.55 13.19
C GLN A 6 6.29 26.53 13.10
N LEU A 7 6.96 25.64 13.85
CA LEU A 7 8.42 25.55 13.87
C LEU A 7 9.00 24.73 12.70
N LEU A 8 8.18 23.90 12.06
CA LEU A 8 8.63 22.90 11.06
C LEU A 8 8.39 23.28 9.60
N GLY A 9 7.95 24.51 9.29
CA GLY A 9 7.83 24.95 7.89
C GLY A 9 6.85 24.16 7.03
N PHE A 10 6.03 23.27 7.63
CA PHE A 10 4.86 22.72 6.97
C PHE A 10 3.94 23.89 6.66
N ARG A 11 3.89 24.31 5.39
CA ARG A 11 2.77 25.08 4.88
C ARG A 11 1.53 24.32 5.34
N ARG A 12 0.75 24.90 6.26
CA ARG A 12 -0.60 24.41 6.54
C ARG A 12 -1.27 24.27 5.19
N SER A 13 -1.60 23.05 4.81
CA SER A 13 -2.63 22.85 3.80
C SER A 13 -3.83 23.64 4.29
N ASN A 14 -4.16 24.76 3.65
CA ASN A 14 -5.35 25.56 3.97
C ASN A 14 -6.64 24.84 3.51
N ARG A 15 -6.57 23.54 3.21
CA ARG A 15 -7.71 22.74 2.81
C ARG A 15 -8.64 22.57 4.00
N SER A 16 -9.94 22.72 3.75
CA SER A 16 -10.95 22.42 4.75
C SER A 16 -11.03 20.90 4.94
N THR A 17 -11.08 20.44 6.18
CA THR A 17 -11.20 19.01 6.48
C THR A 17 -12.60 18.72 7.02
N ILE A 18 -13.28 17.74 6.42
CA ILE A 18 -14.57 17.21 6.86
C ILE A 18 -14.33 15.78 7.31
N SER A 19 -14.41 15.51 8.62
CA SER A 19 -14.22 14.15 9.19
C SER A 19 -15.53 13.61 9.77
N HIS A 20 -15.87 12.38 9.39
CA HIS A 20 -17.00 11.63 9.93
C HIS A 20 -16.51 10.30 10.52
N GLU A 21 -16.51 10.21 11.84
CA GLU A 21 -16.06 9.01 12.57
C GLU A 21 -17.22 8.23 13.20
N ASN A 22 -18.41 8.83 13.24
CA ASN A 22 -19.59 8.22 13.87
C ASN A 22 -20.12 7.02 13.04
N PRO A 23 -20.65 5.96 13.67
CA PRO A 23 -21.22 4.81 12.96
C PRO A 23 -22.53 5.13 12.23
N GLY A 24 -23.12 6.30 12.47
CA GLY A 24 -24.37 6.74 11.84
C GLY A 24 -24.23 7.02 10.33
N SER A 25 -25.36 7.00 9.64
CA SER A 25 -25.42 7.41 8.23
C SER A 25 -25.51 8.93 8.11
N ILE A 26 -24.79 9.51 7.17
CA ILE A 26 -24.74 10.97 6.96
C ILE A 26 -25.07 11.26 5.49
N ILE A 27 -25.86 12.31 5.27
CA ILE A 27 -26.17 12.80 3.92
C ILE A 27 -25.51 14.17 3.78
N LEU A 28 -24.72 14.34 2.72
CA LEU A 28 -24.08 15.59 2.34
C LEU A 28 -24.57 16.01 0.95
N GLU A 29 -24.84 17.29 0.77
CA GLU A 29 -25.19 17.81 -0.54
C GLU A 29 -23.96 18.03 -1.41
N ILE A 30 -22.86 18.55 -0.84
CA ILE A 30 -21.64 18.86 -1.59
C ILE A 30 -20.39 18.61 -0.75
N ILE A 31 -19.31 18.17 -1.39
CA ILE A 31 -17.95 18.30 -0.84
C ILE A 31 -17.28 19.46 -1.58
N PRO A 32 -16.82 20.51 -0.87
CA PRO A 32 -16.30 21.72 -1.51
C PRO A 32 -14.94 21.48 -2.17
N ASP A 33 -14.57 22.36 -3.11
CA ASP A 33 -13.26 22.35 -3.75
C ASP A 33 -12.12 22.48 -2.72
N ASN A 34 -10.96 21.89 -3.04
CA ASN A 34 -9.74 21.96 -2.22
C ASN A 34 -9.99 21.53 -0.77
N SER A 35 -10.67 20.41 -0.57
CA SER A 35 -10.99 19.86 0.75
C SER A 35 -10.46 18.44 0.93
N ASP A 36 -10.29 18.06 2.20
CA ASP A 36 -9.99 16.70 2.61
C ASP A 36 -11.25 16.13 3.28
N PHE A 37 -11.79 15.05 2.74
CA PHE A 37 -12.93 14.34 3.30
C PHE A 37 -12.47 13.01 3.88
N ILE A 38 -12.76 12.76 5.15
CA ILE A 38 -12.35 11.55 5.86
C ILE A 38 -13.58 10.86 6.42
N ARG A 39 -13.73 9.57 6.10
CA ARG A 39 -14.78 8.71 6.64
C ARG A 39 -14.15 7.48 7.28
N GLU A 40 -14.38 7.31 8.58
CA GLU A 40 -13.85 6.18 9.37
C GLU A 40 -14.98 5.51 10.17
N GLY A 41 -14.76 4.29 10.67
CA GLY A 41 -15.79 3.53 11.38
C GLY A 41 -16.56 2.57 10.46
N SER A 42 -17.89 2.56 10.60
CA SER A 42 -18.76 1.57 9.95
C SER A 42 -20.01 2.13 9.28
N GLY A 43 -20.22 3.44 9.31
CA GLY A 43 -21.42 4.04 8.75
C GLY A 43 -21.30 4.42 7.28
N LEU A 44 -22.44 4.77 6.68
CA LEU A 44 -22.58 5.17 5.28
C LEU A 44 -22.64 6.69 5.15
N THR A 45 -21.82 7.27 4.26
CA THR A 45 -22.03 8.65 3.81
C THR A 45 -22.62 8.64 2.40
N ILE A 46 -23.70 9.39 2.18
CA ILE A 46 -24.30 9.61 0.87
C ILE A 46 -24.05 11.05 0.47
N ILE A 47 -23.38 11.27 -0.66
CA ILE A 47 -23.17 12.59 -1.25
C ILE A 47 -24.17 12.74 -2.39
N THR A 48 -25.20 13.55 -2.21
CA THR A 48 -26.32 13.67 -3.16
C THR A 48 -26.02 14.60 -4.34
N GLY A 49 -25.20 15.63 -4.13
CA GLY A 49 -24.70 16.53 -5.17
C GLY A 49 -23.24 16.22 -5.51
N ALA A 50 -22.48 17.25 -5.88
CA ALA A 50 -21.14 17.08 -6.46
C ALA A 50 -20.03 16.91 -5.41
N VAL A 51 -18.96 16.24 -5.82
CA VAL A 51 -17.64 16.36 -5.19
C VAL A 51 -16.85 17.38 -5.98
N GLY A 52 -16.35 18.42 -5.31
CA GLY A 52 -15.57 19.51 -5.90
C GLY A 52 -14.25 19.07 -6.52
N GLN A 53 -13.48 20.05 -6.98
CA GLN A 53 -12.16 19.84 -7.59
C GLN A 53 -11.05 19.74 -6.53
N ASN A 54 -9.99 19.00 -6.82
CA ASN A 54 -8.82 18.83 -5.96
C ASN A 54 -9.18 18.35 -4.54
N VAL A 55 -10.14 17.42 -4.47
CA VAL A 55 -10.61 16.82 -3.21
C VAL A 55 -9.85 15.54 -2.93
N ASN A 56 -9.38 15.38 -1.69
CA ASN A 56 -8.86 14.10 -1.22
C ASN A 56 -9.94 13.38 -0.40
N LEU A 57 -10.37 12.20 -0.84
CA LEU A 57 -11.30 11.37 -0.06
C LEU A 57 -10.56 10.18 0.54
N THR A 58 -10.70 10.00 1.86
CA THR A 58 -10.17 8.85 2.58
C THR A 58 -11.32 8.10 3.24
N ILE A 59 -11.44 6.81 2.92
CA ILE A 59 -12.46 5.91 3.49
C ILE A 59 -11.70 4.79 4.19
N ARG A 60 -11.93 4.60 5.48
CA ARG A 60 -11.24 3.56 6.27
C ARG A 60 -12.21 2.59 6.93
N GLU A 61 -11.64 1.49 7.43
CA GLU A 61 -12.33 0.46 8.18
C GLU A 61 -13.52 -0.17 7.42
N ASN A 62 -14.73 -0.15 7.96
CA ASN A 62 -15.91 -0.72 7.34
C ASN A 62 -16.86 0.36 6.79
N SER A 63 -16.40 1.60 6.76
CA SER A 63 -17.23 2.72 6.35
C SER A 63 -17.46 2.72 4.83
N SER A 64 -18.66 3.14 4.44
CA SER A 64 -19.07 3.12 3.04
C SER A 64 -19.38 4.53 2.55
N LEU A 65 -19.11 4.77 1.27
CA LEU A 65 -19.35 6.05 0.62
C LEU A 65 -20.14 5.82 -0.66
N LYS A 66 -21.25 6.53 -0.80
CA LYS A 66 -22.07 6.55 -2.02
C LYS A 66 -22.10 7.97 -2.56
N ILE A 67 -21.60 8.16 -3.77
CA ILE A 67 -21.55 9.46 -4.47
C ILE A 67 -22.58 9.42 -5.60
N ILE A 68 -23.66 10.18 -5.45
CA ILE A 68 -24.74 10.25 -6.44
C ILE A 68 -24.40 11.28 -7.52
N GLY A 69 -23.86 12.44 -7.15
CA GLY A 69 -23.45 13.45 -8.11
C GLY A 69 -22.07 13.19 -8.72
N ASN A 70 -21.60 14.14 -9.52
CA ASN A 70 -20.35 14.00 -10.26
C ASN A 70 -19.13 14.27 -9.37
N VAL A 71 -18.01 13.64 -9.71
CA VAL A 71 -16.70 13.88 -9.09
C VAL A 71 -15.87 14.80 -9.98
N GLY A 72 -15.40 15.90 -9.41
CA GLY A 72 -14.58 16.91 -10.08
C GLY A 72 -13.15 16.45 -10.38
N ARG A 73 -12.41 17.33 -11.04
CA ARG A 73 -11.02 17.12 -11.47
C ARG A 73 -10.03 17.05 -10.30
N ASP A 74 -8.85 16.50 -10.56
CA ASP A 74 -7.72 16.38 -9.63
C ASP A 74 -8.08 15.68 -8.30
N CYS A 75 -9.13 14.85 -8.29
CA CYS A 75 -9.55 14.15 -7.08
C CYS A 75 -8.66 12.94 -6.81
N LYS A 76 -8.37 12.70 -5.53
CA LYS A 76 -7.60 11.53 -5.07
C LYS A 76 -8.41 10.77 -4.05
N ILE A 77 -8.63 9.49 -4.31
CA ILE A 77 -9.44 8.65 -3.44
C ILE A 77 -8.59 7.51 -2.89
N LEU A 78 -8.53 7.43 -1.58
CA LEU A 78 -7.93 6.36 -0.81
C LEU A 78 -9.04 5.56 -0.14
N LYS A 79 -9.20 4.30 -0.54
CA LYS A 79 -10.14 3.38 0.10
C LYS A 79 -9.38 2.27 0.80
N GLU A 80 -9.59 2.18 2.09
CA GLU A 80 -8.98 1.24 3.02
C GLU A 80 -10.08 0.44 3.75
N GLY A 81 -9.80 -0.81 4.11
CA GLY A 81 -10.73 -1.67 4.84
C GLY A 81 -11.79 -2.33 3.94
N ASN A 82 -12.97 -2.69 4.47
CA ASN A 82 -13.95 -3.56 3.79
C ASN A 82 -15.21 -2.86 3.28
N GLY A 83 -15.39 -1.58 3.59
CA GLY A 83 -16.58 -0.85 3.18
C GLY A 83 -16.67 -0.65 1.66
N THR A 84 -17.84 -0.23 1.18
CA THR A 84 -18.14 -0.09 -0.25
C THR A 84 -18.03 1.37 -0.69
N LEU A 85 -17.39 1.60 -1.83
CA LEU A 85 -17.36 2.90 -2.51
C LEU A 85 -18.20 2.80 -3.78
N THR A 86 -19.19 3.67 -3.94
CA THR A 86 -20.09 3.66 -5.10
C THR A 86 -20.13 5.04 -5.76
N PHE A 87 -19.98 5.05 -7.08
CA PHE A 87 -20.15 6.22 -7.95
C PHE A 87 -21.38 5.99 -8.83
N GLU A 88 -22.43 6.77 -8.64
CA GLU A 88 -23.59 6.79 -9.54
C GLU A 88 -23.45 7.88 -10.60
N GLY A 89 -22.83 9.01 -10.26
CA GLY A 89 -22.51 10.11 -11.18
C GLY A 89 -21.25 9.88 -12.00
N ALA A 90 -20.97 10.82 -12.92
CA ALA A 90 -19.76 10.78 -13.73
C ALA A 90 -18.52 11.14 -12.89
N VAL A 91 -17.40 10.49 -13.17
CA VAL A 91 -16.09 10.78 -12.58
C VAL A 91 -15.21 11.47 -13.62
N ALA A 92 -14.47 12.49 -13.21
CA ALA A 92 -13.49 13.16 -14.09
C ALA A 92 -12.36 12.22 -14.51
N ASP A 93 -11.81 12.45 -15.71
CA ASP A 93 -10.85 11.55 -16.35
C ASP A 93 -9.49 11.44 -15.63
N ASP A 94 -9.21 12.38 -14.73
CA ASP A 94 -7.98 12.51 -13.96
C ASP A 94 -8.11 12.00 -12.51
N LEU A 95 -9.23 11.35 -12.17
CA LEU A 95 -9.43 10.74 -10.86
C LEU A 95 -8.33 9.69 -10.57
N GLU A 96 -7.64 9.83 -9.44
CA GLU A 96 -6.71 8.82 -8.92
C GLU A 96 -7.38 7.97 -7.83
N LEU A 97 -7.37 6.65 -7.99
CA LEU A 97 -7.95 5.72 -7.02
C LEU A 97 -6.90 4.75 -6.49
N THR A 98 -6.69 4.73 -5.16
CA THR A 98 -5.79 3.78 -4.49
C THR A 98 -6.57 2.91 -3.52
N LEU A 99 -6.40 1.60 -3.65
CA LEU A 99 -7.16 0.59 -2.92
C LEU A 99 -6.27 -0.22 -1.98
N TYR A 100 -6.65 -0.23 -0.71
CA TYR A 100 -6.13 -1.07 0.36
C TYR A 100 -7.31 -1.85 0.99
N GLY A 101 -7.13 -3.12 1.34
CA GLY A 101 -8.18 -3.91 2.02
C GLY A 101 -9.11 -4.73 1.11
N ARG A 102 -10.41 -4.79 1.40
CA ARG A 102 -11.42 -5.62 0.69
C ARG A 102 -12.68 -4.80 0.37
N GLY A 103 -13.74 -5.43 -0.12
CA GLY A 103 -15.00 -4.75 -0.43
C GLY A 103 -15.06 -4.28 -1.88
N ASP A 104 -16.13 -3.56 -2.21
CA ASP A 104 -16.42 -3.25 -3.61
C ASP A 104 -16.20 -1.77 -3.91
N VAL A 105 -15.66 -1.49 -5.08
CA VAL A 105 -15.68 -0.19 -5.72
C VAL A 105 -16.57 -0.33 -6.95
N ILE A 106 -17.66 0.44 -6.98
CA ILE A 106 -18.70 0.29 -7.99
C ILE A 106 -18.81 1.61 -8.75
N PHE A 107 -18.50 1.58 -10.03
CA PHE A 107 -18.85 2.62 -10.98
C PHE A 107 -20.11 2.17 -11.73
N ASN A 108 -21.24 2.84 -11.50
CA ASN A 108 -22.49 2.50 -12.21
C ASN A 108 -22.41 2.85 -13.70
N GLN A 109 -21.63 3.87 -14.04
CA GLN A 109 -21.29 4.26 -15.40
C GLN A 109 -19.87 3.81 -15.73
N GLN A 110 -19.56 3.60 -17.01
CA GLN A 110 -18.20 3.27 -17.42
C GLN A 110 -17.30 4.49 -17.23
N PRO A 111 -16.27 4.44 -16.36
CA PRO A 111 -15.29 5.51 -16.24
C PRO A 111 -14.35 5.53 -17.45
N SER A 112 -13.59 6.62 -17.64
CA SER A 112 -12.61 6.70 -18.72
C SER A 112 -11.48 5.68 -18.56
N GLU A 113 -10.79 5.39 -19.67
CA GLU A 113 -9.63 4.49 -19.67
C GLU A 113 -8.49 5.02 -18.79
N GLU A 114 -8.34 6.34 -18.70
CA GLU A 114 -7.37 7.01 -17.83
C GLU A 114 -7.65 6.70 -16.35
N VAL A 115 -8.90 6.79 -15.92
CA VAL A 115 -9.31 6.43 -14.55
C VAL A 115 -9.08 4.95 -14.29
N ILE A 116 -9.40 4.06 -15.24
CA ILE A 116 -9.17 2.62 -15.08
C ILE A 116 -7.68 2.32 -14.91
N ARG A 117 -6.81 3.00 -15.67
CA ARG A 117 -5.35 2.88 -15.55
C ARG A 117 -4.80 3.50 -14.26
N SER A 118 -5.46 4.51 -13.71
CA SER A 118 -5.05 5.15 -12.47
C SER A 118 -5.32 4.29 -11.23
N ILE A 119 -6.18 3.27 -11.33
CA ILE A 119 -6.54 2.39 -10.22
C ILE A 119 -5.31 1.61 -9.74
N LYS A 120 -4.78 2.00 -8.59
CA LYS A 120 -3.69 1.32 -7.90
C LYS A 120 -4.26 0.34 -6.89
N ASN A 121 -4.30 -0.95 -7.24
CA ASN A 121 -4.65 -2.01 -6.30
C ASN A 121 -3.41 -2.46 -5.50
N ARG A 122 -3.25 -1.92 -4.29
CA ARG A 122 -2.08 -2.13 -3.41
C ARG A 122 -2.34 -3.28 -2.43
N GLY A 123 -2.37 -4.50 -2.96
CA GLY A 123 -2.58 -5.72 -2.15
C GLY A 123 -4.02 -5.89 -1.65
N SER A 124 -4.98 -5.17 -2.23
CA SER A 124 -6.39 -5.27 -1.87
C SER A 124 -7.05 -6.46 -2.59
N ALA A 125 -7.95 -7.15 -1.89
CA ALA A 125 -8.93 -8.05 -2.50
C ALA A 125 -10.21 -7.29 -2.88
N ALA A 126 -10.12 -5.97 -3.07
CA ALA A 126 -11.27 -5.17 -3.46
C ALA A 126 -11.67 -5.51 -4.91
N ARG A 127 -12.97 -5.65 -5.14
CA ARG A 127 -13.50 -5.85 -6.49
C ARG A 127 -13.84 -4.48 -7.06
N VAL A 128 -13.30 -4.18 -8.24
CA VAL A 128 -13.75 -3.01 -8.99
C VAL A 128 -14.77 -3.48 -10.02
N ILE A 129 -15.94 -2.85 -10.00
CA ILE A 129 -17.07 -3.15 -10.87
C ILE A 129 -17.35 -1.88 -11.68
N CYS A 130 -17.23 -1.96 -13.00
CA CYS A 130 -17.54 -0.86 -13.91
C CYS A 130 -18.73 -1.25 -14.79
N ALA A 131 -19.79 -0.46 -14.77
CA ALA A 131 -21.02 -0.69 -15.53
C ALA A 131 -21.56 -2.14 -15.40
N GLY A 132 -21.50 -2.70 -14.18
CA GLY A 132 -21.94 -4.07 -13.88
C GLY A 132 -20.93 -5.18 -14.22
N MET A 133 -19.80 -4.85 -14.83
CA MET A 133 -18.73 -5.80 -15.16
C MET A 133 -17.59 -5.71 -14.14
N ILE A 134 -17.15 -6.85 -13.62
CA ILE A 134 -15.97 -6.89 -12.75
C ILE A 134 -14.74 -6.60 -13.62
N LEU A 135 -14.02 -5.53 -13.31
CA LEU A 135 -12.74 -5.25 -13.95
C LEU A 135 -11.74 -6.32 -13.51
N PRO A 136 -11.10 -7.05 -14.45
CA PRO A 136 -9.99 -7.92 -14.15
C PRO A 136 -8.80 -7.04 -13.82
N LEU A 137 -8.71 -6.56 -12.58
CA LEU A 137 -7.51 -5.91 -12.11
C LEU A 137 -6.38 -6.92 -12.24
N SER A 138 -5.40 -6.60 -13.08
CA SER A 138 -4.19 -7.40 -13.17
C SER A 138 -3.54 -7.38 -11.80
N SER A 139 -3.77 -8.42 -11.02
CA SER A 139 -2.81 -8.81 -10.01
C SER A 139 -1.48 -8.92 -10.76
N GLN A 140 -0.53 -8.03 -10.53
CA GLN A 140 0.89 -8.29 -10.83
C GLN A 140 1.40 -9.37 -9.86
N GLY A 141 0.66 -10.47 -9.78
CA GLY A 141 0.99 -11.70 -9.11
C GLY A 141 1.42 -12.66 -10.19
N TYR A 142 2.71 -12.97 -10.17
CA TYR A 142 3.33 -14.10 -10.84
C TYR A 142 2.35 -15.31 -10.88
N ARG A 143 1.87 -15.66 -12.07
CA ARG A 143 1.27 -16.98 -12.29
C ARG A 143 2.41 -17.97 -12.17
N HIS A 144 2.44 -18.76 -11.10
CA HIS A 144 3.28 -19.94 -11.05
C HIS A 144 2.91 -20.85 -12.22
N HIS A 145 3.77 -20.87 -13.25
CA HIS A 145 3.78 -21.94 -14.22
C HIS A 145 4.27 -23.20 -13.49
N ASN A 146 3.35 -24.09 -13.12
CA ASN A 146 3.70 -25.44 -12.69
C ASN A 146 4.17 -26.21 -13.93
N LEU A 147 5.48 -26.19 -14.19
CA LEU A 147 6.12 -27.15 -15.07
C LEU A 147 6.40 -28.43 -14.29
N GLY A 148 5.60 -29.45 -14.60
CA GLY A 148 6.03 -30.85 -14.61
C GLY A 148 6.00 -31.61 -13.29
N LEU A 149 4.96 -32.41 -13.11
CA LEU A 149 5.13 -33.87 -13.11
C LEU A 149 3.83 -34.51 -13.60
N ALA A 150 3.89 -35.03 -14.82
CA ALA A 150 2.85 -35.81 -15.44
C ALA A 150 2.74 -37.17 -14.75
N ARG A 151 1.57 -37.46 -14.16
CA ARG A 151 0.94 -38.78 -14.18
C ARG A 151 -0.58 -38.61 -14.28
N GLN A 152 -1.11 -38.97 -15.43
CA GLN A 152 -2.51 -39.36 -15.65
C GLN A 152 -2.51 -40.82 -16.14
N PRO A 153 -3.67 -41.49 -16.26
CA PRO A 153 -4.89 -41.45 -15.45
C PRO A 153 -5.37 -42.88 -15.12
N ILE A 154 -6.50 -43.05 -14.42
CA ILE A 154 -7.61 -44.01 -14.70
C ILE A 154 -8.66 -43.97 -13.55
N PRO A 155 -9.95 -44.26 -13.84
CA PRO A 155 -11.07 -43.43 -13.42
C PRO A 155 -12.13 -44.15 -12.54
N GLU A 156 -13.19 -43.38 -12.25
CA GLU A 156 -14.55 -43.80 -11.82
C GLU A 156 -14.74 -44.29 -10.37
N LEU A 157 -15.50 -43.52 -9.58
CA LEU A 157 -16.90 -43.87 -9.32
C LEU A 157 -17.68 -42.67 -8.78
N ARG A 158 -18.88 -42.47 -9.33
CA ARG A 158 -19.95 -41.60 -8.80
C ARG A 158 -20.32 -42.03 -7.37
N GLU A 159 -20.64 -41.07 -6.49
CA GLU A 159 -22.01 -40.83 -5.97
C GLU A 159 -22.05 -39.87 -4.76
N SER A 160 -22.95 -38.88 -4.87
CA SER A 160 -23.97 -38.47 -3.90
C SER A 160 -23.62 -37.94 -2.50
N THR A 161 -23.70 -36.61 -2.37
CA THR A 161 -24.53 -35.82 -1.43
C THR A 161 -24.71 -36.23 0.04
N THR A 162 -24.55 -35.20 0.88
CA THR A 162 -25.32 -34.92 2.12
C THR A 162 -25.20 -35.91 3.28
N SER A 163 -24.13 -35.84 4.06
CA SER A 163 -24.16 -36.34 5.47
C SER A 163 -23.04 -35.84 6.40
N VAL A 164 -22.11 -34.98 5.98
CA VAL A 164 -20.94 -34.62 6.82
C VAL A 164 -21.14 -33.36 7.69
N LEU A 165 -22.21 -32.58 7.48
CA LEU A 165 -22.46 -31.34 8.25
C LEU A 165 -23.15 -31.52 9.61
N SER A 166 -23.51 -32.74 10.03
CA SER A 166 -24.23 -32.99 11.30
C SER A 166 -23.38 -33.61 12.42
N ARG A 167 -22.04 -33.69 12.26
CA ARG A 167 -21.15 -34.27 13.29
C ARG A 167 -20.07 -33.33 13.85
N LEU A 168 -20.13 -32.02 13.55
CA LEU A 168 -19.17 -31.03 14.07
C LEU A 168 -19.78 -30.06 15.11
N SER A 169 -21.01 -30.30 15.60
CA SER A 169 -21.65 -29.43 16.61
C SER A 169 -21.64 -29.97 18.06
N GLN A 170 -20.88 -31.02 18.34
CA GLN A 170 -20.73 -31.56 19.70
C GLN A 170 -19.29 -32.01 19.92
N ASP A 171 -18.39 -31.04 20.06
CA ASP A 171 -17.18 -31.15 20.89
C ASP A 171 -16.62 -29.73 21.03
N ARG A 172 -17.15 -29.01 22.02
CA ARG A 172 -16.59 -27.73 22.47
C ARG A 172 -15.56 -28.08 23.55
N PRO A 173 -14.25 -27.97 23.31
CA PRO A 173 -13.31 -27.97 24.42
C PRO A 173 -13.67 -26.77 25.31
N ALA A 174 -13.78 -27.01 26.61
CA ALA A 174 -13.91 -25.94 27.59
C ALA A 174 -12.80 -24.89 27.37
N PRO A 175 -13.06 -23.60 27.60
CA PRO A 175 -12.01 -22.59 27.55
C PRO A 175 -10.93 -22.99 28.56
N PRO A 176 -9.64 -23.06 28.16
CA PRO A 176 -8.58 -23.30 29.12
C PRO A 176 -8.60 -22.18 30.15
N SER A 177 -8.78 -22.61 31.39
CA SER A 177 -8.55 -21.90 32.62
C SER A 177 -7.18 -21.21 32.63
N GLN A 178 -7.17 -20.01 33.21
CA GLN A 178 -6.03 -19.14 33.50
C GLN A 178 -4.71 -19.90 33.78
N SER A 179 -3.68 -19.64 32.98
CA SER A 179 -2.28 -19.80 33.37
C SER A 179 -1.39 -18.89 32.52
N GLU A 180 -0.68 -17.99 33.22
CA GLU A 180 0.45 -17.14 32.78
C GLU A 180 0.12 -15.94 31.89
N ASN A 181 0.00 -14.77 32.53
CA ASN A 181 0.17 -13.46 31.89
C ASN A 181 1.63 -13.28 31.44
N THR A 182 2.05 -13.96 30.37
CA THR A 182 3.17 -13.48 29.56
C THR A 182 2.62 -12.33 28.71
N VAL A 183 2.88 -11.10 29.15
CA VAL A 183 2.63 -9.93 28.32
C VAL A 183 3.47 -10.12 27.05
N ASP A 184 2.83 -10.32 25.91
CA ASP A 184 3.54 -10.37 24.63
C ASP A 184 4.24 -9.01 24.45
N GLN A 185 5.57 -9.05 24.39
CA GLN A 185 6.45 -7.89 24.36
C GLN A 185 7.55 -8.13 23.34
N TYR A 186 8.10 -7.05 22.82
CA TYR A 186 9.31 -7.13 22.01
C TYR A 186 10.47 -7.70 22.83
N THR A 187 11.41 -8.36 22.15
CA THR A 187 12.70 -8.64 22.77
C THR A 187 13.42 -7.32 23.09
N SER A 188 14.24 -7.29 24.14
CA SER A 188 14.95 -6.07 24.56
C SER A 188 15.76 -5.44 23.43
N LEU A 189 16.36 -6.26 22.56
CA LEU A 189 17.15 -5.80 21.42
C LEU A 189 16.29 -5.15 20.33
N THR A 190 15.10 -5.70 20.05
CA THR A 190 14.15 -5.10 19.11
C THR A 190 13.58 -3.81 19.65
N GLN A 191 13.23 -3.77 20.95
CA GLN A 191 12.76 -2.55 21.59
C GLN A 191 13.82 -1.43 21.52
N GLU A 192 15.07 -1.72 21.88
CA GLU A 192 16.17 -0.74 21.80
C GLU A 192 16.38 -0.23 20.37
N TYR A 193 16.23 -1.10 19.37
CA TYR A 193 16.29 -0.71 17.96
C TYR A 193 15.17 0.26 17.57
N ILE A 194 13.93 -0.04 17.95
CA ILE A 194 12.76 0.80 17.67
C ILE A 194 12.93 2.17 18.36
N ASP A 195 13.29 2.16 19.65
CA ASP A 195 13.49 3.38 20.44
C ASP A 195 14.60 4.26 19.85
N ARG A 196 15.70 3.65 19.38
CA ARG A 196 16.78 4.36 18.70
C ARG A 196 16.29 4.99 17.38
N CYS A 197 15.50 4.28 16.59
CA CYS A 197 14.97 4.81 15.34
C CYS A 197 14.06 6.03 15.58
N HIS A 198 13.21 5.97 16.62
CA HIS A 198 12.39 7.11 17.04
C HIS A 198 13.22 8.28 17.57
N THR A 199 14.20 8.02 18.43
CA THR A 199 14.99 9.07 19.09
C THR A 199 15.96 9.75 18.12
N SER A 200 16.51 9.01 17.17
CA SER A 200 17.49 9.53 16.20
C SER A 200 16.86 10.19 14.97
N ASN A 201 15.52 10.23 14.86
CA ASN A 201 14.81 10.76 13.69
C ASN A 201 15.42 10.24 12.37
N ILE A 202 15.68 8.94 12.32
CA ILE A 202 16.33 8.32 11.16
C ILE A 202 15.43 8.53 9.94
N GLU A 203 16.02 9.04 8.86
CA GLU A 203 15.30 9.21 7.61
C GLU A 203 14.87 7.85 7.04
N THR A 204 13.61 7.76 6.62
CA THR A 204 13.01 6.53 6.11
C THR A 204 13.62 6.13 4.76
N ILE A 205 13.57 4.84 4.42
CA ILE A 205 14.08 4.34 3.14
C ILE A 205 13.36 5.05 1.98
N ALA A 206 12.04 5.24 2.08
CA ALA A 206 11.25 5.95 1.08
C ALA A 206 11.75 7.39 0.87
N ALA A 207 11.97 8.15 1.94
CA ALA A 207 12.47 9.53 1.85
C ALA A 207 13.87 9.59 1.23
N ARG A 208 14.75 8.65 1.62
CA ARG A 208 16.10 8.53 1.06
C ARG A 208 16.07 8.21 -0.43
N ILE A 209 15.20 7.29 -0.87
CA ILE A 209 15.05 6.94 -2.29
C ILE A 209 14.53 8.13 -3.11
N ASN A 210 13.54 8.86 -2.60
CA ASN A 210 13.02 10.04 -3.28
C ASN A 210 14.13 11.09 -3.53
N LYS A 211 15.09 11.24 -2.61
CA LYS A 211 16.24 12.13 -2.79
C LYS A 211 17.23 11.67 -3.87
N LEU A 212 17.28 10.37 -4.17
CA LEU A 212 18.21 9.82 -5.17
C LEU A 212 17.79 10.14 -6.60
N ASN A 213 16.51 10.51 -6.83
CA ASN A 213 15.92 10.74 -8.15
C ASN A 213 16.33 9.64 -9.13
N LEU A 214 15.93 8.40 -8.80
CA LEU A 214 16.30 7.22 -9.58
C LEU A 214 15.74 7.31 -11.00
N THR A 215 16.54 6.87 -11.98
CA THR A 215 16.03 6.62 -13.33
C THR A 215 15.33 5.25 -13.38
N GLN A 216 14.54 5.01 -14.42
CA GLN A 216 13.84 3.73 -14.63
C GLN A 216 14.80 2.51 -14.68
N GLU A 217 16.05 2.72 -15.09
CA GLU A 217 17.08 1.68 -15.13
C GLU A 217 17.71 1.41 -13.75
N GLU A 218 17.62 2.37 -12.83
CA GLU A 218 18.19 2.30 -11.49
C GLU A 218 17.18 1.79 -10.46
N GLU A 219 15.88 1.98 -10.68
CA GLU A 219 14.80 1.50 -9.80
C GLU A 219 14.90 0.00 -9.44
N PRO A 220 15.20 -0.93 -10.38
CA PRO A 220 15.31 -2.36 -10.06
C PRO A 220 16.39 -2.69 -9.02
N LEU A 221 17.40 -1.83 -8.84
CA LEU A 221 18.45 -2.02 -7.83
C LEU A 221 17.90 -1.90 -6.41
N PHE A 222 16.75 -1.26 -6.24
CA PHE A 222 16.16 -0.98 -4.94
C PHE A 222 14.91 -1.82 -4.63
N GLU A 223 14.51 -2.74 -5.51
CA GLU A 223 13.30 -3.57 -5.35
C GLU A 223 13.28 -4.34 -4.02
N GLY A 224 14.45 -4.78 -3.54
CA GLY A 224 14.59 -5.48 -2.26
C GLY A 224 14.32 -4.64 -1.01
N PHE A 225 14.15 -3.32 -1.16
CA PHE A 225 13.85 -2.39 -0.06
C PHE A 225 12.39 -1.93 -0.04
N LYS A 226 11.51 -2.72 -0.64
CA LYS A 226 10.06 -2.51 -0.58
C LYS A 226 9.44 -3.38 0.51
N ASP A 227 8.47 -2.80 1.20
CA ASP A 227 7.62 -3.52 2.13
C ASP A 227 6.86 -4.63 1.39
N CYS A 228 6.86 -5.84 1.93
CA CYS A 228 6.30 -6.98 1.23
C CYS A 228 4.76 -6.96 1.17
N ILE A 229 4.08 -6.16 1.99
CA ILE A 229 2.63 -5.94 1.97
C ILE A 229 2.30 -4.73 1.10
N MET A 230 2.89 -3.56 1.38
CA MET A 230 2.59 -2.29 0.71
C MET A 230 3.18 -2.23 -0.70
N ARG A 231 4.24 -2.98 -0.97
CA ARG A 231 5.00 -2.97 -2.25
C ARG A 231 5.56 -1.59 -2.61
N ASP A 232 5.67 -0.73 -1.62
CA ASP A 232 6.32 0.57 -1.69
C ASP A 232 7.53 0.56 -0.74
N TYR A 233 8.44 1.51 -0.92
CA TYR A 233 9.62 1.64 -0.06
C TYR A 233 9.22 1.94 1.38
N PHE A 234 9.98 1.42 2.35
CA PHE A 234 9.66 1.59 3.77
C PHE A 234 9.59 3.09 4.15
N ASP A 235 8.38 3.54 4.50
CA ASP A 235 8.05 4.88 4.97
C ASP A 235 7.95 4.96 6.50
N ASP A 236 8.24 3.84 7.17
CA ASP A 236 8.34 3.71 8.63
C ASP A 236 9.59 2.86 9.00
N ILE A 237 9.74 2.53 10.28
CA ILE A 237 10.81 1.66 10.80
C ILE A 237 10.66 0.25 10.21
N PRO A 238 11.63 -0.24 9.42
CA PRO A 238 11.58 -1.60 8.93
C PRO A 238 11.86 -2.59 10.08
N VAL A 239 11.06 -3.64 10.16
CA VAL A 239 11.25 -4.77 11.08
C VAL A 239 11.16 -6.07 10.31
N MET A 240 11.87 -7.09 10.80
CA MET A 240 11.84 -8.42 10.23
C MET A 240 10.89 -9.32 11.03
N TYR A 241 10.04 -10.06 10.34
CA TYR A 241 9.19 -11.10 10.92
C TYR A 241 9.17 -12.30 9.95
N ASP A 242 9.48 -13.49 10.46
CA ASP A 242 9.56 -14.72 9.65
C ASP A 242 10.32 -14.52 8.31
N GLU A 243 11.56 -14.04 8.41
CA GLU A 243 12.49 -13.81 7.28
C GLU A 243 12.08 -12.71 6.28
N ARG A 244 11.01 -11.94 6.57
CA ARG A 244 10.50 -10.89 5.69
C ARG A 244 10.52 -9.53 6.37
N TYR A 245 10.65 -8.49 5.57
CA TYR A 245 10.66 -7.11 6.06
C TYR A 245 9.29 -6.45 5.91
N TYR A 246 8.90 -5.75 6.97
CA TYR A 246 7.65 -5.02 7.11
C TYR A 246 7.90 -3.63 7.71
N ASN A 247 7.06 -2.67 7.38
CA ASN A 247 6.85 -1.47 8.16
C ASN A 247 6.31 -1.86 9.54
N LEU A 248 6.93 -1.30 10.59
CA LEU A 248 6.53 -1.56 11.97
C LEU A 248 5.06 -1.23 12.20
N SER A 249 4.59 -0.06 11.74
CA SER A 249 3.19 0.36 11.79
C SER A 249 2.24 -0.66 11.16
N THR A 250 2.54 -1.15 9.96
CA THR A 250 1.73 -2.16 9.27
C THR A 250 1.66 -3.46 10.07
N LEU A 251 2.80 -3.95 10.58
CA LEU A 251 2.83 -5.20 11.33
C LEU A 251 2.13 -5.06 12.69
N LEU A 252 2.25 -3.90 13.33
CA LEU A 252 1.54 -3.56 14.57
C LEU A 252 0.03 -3.47 14.39
N GLU A 253 -0.43 -2.92 13.27
CA GLU A 253 -1.86 -2.86 12.97
C GLU A 253 -2.46 -4.26 12.82
N LEU A 254 -1.75 -5.15 12.12
CA LEU A 254 -2.15 -6.55 11.99
C LEU A 254 -2.20 -7.24 13.36
N TYR A 255 -1.18 -7.05 14.20
CA TYR A 255 -1.11 -7.58 15.55
C TYR A 255 -2.29 -7.09 16.41
N LYS A 256 -2.53 -5.78 16.47
CA LYS A 256 -3.65 -5.17 17.23
C LYS A 256 -5.02 -5.64 16.74
N SER A 257 -5.13 -5.94 15.44
CA SER A 257 -6.36 -6.43 14.82
C SER A 257 -6.55 -7.95 14.99
N ASN A 258 -5.67 -8.65 15.71
CA ASN A 258 -5.63 -10.12 15.79
C ASN A 258 -5.64 -10.80 14.40
N LYS A 259 -5.07 -10.13 13.38
CA LYS A 259 -4.95 -10.69 12.05
C LYS A 259 -3.66 -11.53 12.00
N PRO A 260 -3.71 -12.74 11.42
CA PRO A 260 -2.50 -13.53 11.23
C PRO A 260 -1.59 -12.87 10.20
N ASP A 261 -0.31 -13.24 10.25
CA ASP A 261 0.65 -12.84 9.24
C ASP A 261 0.13 -13.21 7.82
N PRO A 262 0.22 -12.31 6.83
CA PRO A 262 -0.38 -12.52 5.51
C PRO A 262 0.19 -13.73 4.76
N TYR A 263 1.41 -14.16 5.10
CA TYR A 263 2.16 -15.18 4.37
C TYR A 263 2.13 -16.53 5.07
N THR A 264 2.46 -16.58 6.36
CA THR A 264 2.52 -17.80 7.16
C THR A 264 1.16 -18.23 7.70
N ARG A 265 0.19 -17.31 7.74
CA ARG A 265 -1.13 -17.50 8.37
C ARG A 265 -1.07 -17.80 9.87
N LYS A 266 0.09 -17.62 10.50
CA LYS A 266 0.27 -17.79 11.95
C LYS A 266 -0.13 -16.50 12.68
N PRO A 267 -0.63 -16.60 13.92
CA PRO A 267 -0.82 -15.43 14.77
C PRO A 267 0.48 -14.65 14.93
N LEU A 268 0.41 -13.33 14.80
CA LEU A 268 1.54 -12.45 15.06
C LEU A 268 1.86 -12.46 16.55
N LYS A 269 3.15 -12.38 16.85
CA LYS A 269 3.66 -12.23 18.21
C LYS A 269 4.76 -11.20 18.23
N LEU A 270 4.74 -10.29 19.19
CA LEU A 270 5.75 -9.22 19.31
C LEU A 270 7.15 -9.79 19.56
N GLU A 271 7.26 -10.92 20.24
CA GLU A 271 8.54 -11.63 20.43
C GLU A 271 9.22 -12.02 19.11
N GLY A 272 8.43 -12.23 18.04
CA GLY A 272 8.93 -12.63 16.73
C GLY A 272 9.40 -11.47 15.85
N PHE A 273 9.33 -10.23 16.35
CA PHE A 273 9.77 -9.05 15.61
C PHE A 273 11.26 -8.86 15.87
N TYR A 274 12.04 -8.77 14.80
CA TYR A 274 13.48 -8.59 14.83
C TYR A 274 13.89 -7.27 14.17
N SER A 275 15.02 -6.72 14.60
CA SER A 275 15.56 -5.50 14.00
C SER A 275 15.92 -5.70 12.52
N ALA A 276 15.54 -4.77 11.64
CA ALA A 276 15.95 -4.79 10.24
C ALA A 276 17.28 -4.03 9.98
N ARG A 277 18.22 -4.04 10.94
CA ARG A 277 19.52 -3.38 10.78
C ARG A 277 20.26 -3.84 9.53
N THR A 278 20.19 -5.13 9.21
CA THR A 278 20.81 -5.71 8.01
C THR A 278 20.24 -5.08 6.73
N LEU A 279 18.92 -4.89 6.65
CA LEU A 279 18.28 -4.23 5.51
C LEU A 279 18.77 -2.79 5.34
N LEU A 280 18.86 -2.04 6.44
CA LEU A 280 19.35 -0.65 6.40
C LEU A 280 20.81 -0.58 5.95
N ASN A 281 21.67 -1.48 6.43
CA ASN A 281 23.06 -1.55 5.98
C ASN A 281 23.15 -1.89 4.48
N SER A 282 22.37 -2.87 4.02
CA SER A 282 22.32 -3.23 2.59
C SER A 282 21.79 -2.09 1.72
N PHE A 283 20.90 -1.25 2.26
CA PHE A 283 20.43 -0.06 1.57
C PHE A 283 21.56 0.96 1.38
N ASP A 284 22.34 1.22 2.43
CA ASP A 284 23.50 2.12 2.37
C ASP A 284 24.52 1.65 1.33
N ASP A 285 24.78 0.34 1.27
CA ASP A 285 25.65 -0.27 0.26
C ASP A 285 25.11 -0.09 -1.16
N ALA A 286 23.80 -0.27 -1.36
CA ALA A 286 23.15 -0.07 -2.66
C ALA A 286 23.27 1.39 -3.13
N VAL A 287 23.07 2.36 -2.22
CA VAL A 287 23.25 3.79 -2.51
C VAL A 287 24.70 4.12 -2.87
N LEU A 288 25.67 3.56 -2.13
CA LEU A 288 27.09 3.74 -2.42
C LEU A 288 27.44 3.22 -3.83
N ASN A 289 26.93 2.04 -4.18
CA ASN A 289 27.17 1.43 -5.49
C ASN A 289 26.51 2.21 -6.63
N LEU A 290 25.32 2.75 -6.41
CA LEU A 290 24.65 3.63 -7.37
C LEU A 290 25.50 4.87 -7.67
N ASN A 291 26.01 5.53 -6.64
CA ASN A 291 26.83 6.74 -6.81
C ASN A 291 28.12 6.44 -7.59
N LYS A 292 28.80 5.32 -7.27
CA LYS A 292 29.97 4.86 -8.03
C LYS A 292 29.65 4.62 -9.51
N LYS A 293 28.50 4.01 -9.82
CA LYS A 293 28.05 3.81 -11.22
C LYS A 293 27.80 5.14 -11.92
N ARG A 294 27.09 6.07 -11.29
CA ARG A 294 26.80 7.40 -11.84
C ARG A 294 28.09 8.18 -12.13
N GLU A 295 29.10 8.09 -11.26
CA GLU A 295 30.41 8.72 -11.48
C GLU A 295 31.18 8.08 -12.64
N ALA A 296 31.20 6.76 -12.75
CA ALA A 296 31.85 6.05 -13.85
C ALA A 296 31.22 6.41 -15.21
N THR A 297 29.88 6.48 -15.29
CA THR A 297 29.18 6.88 -16.52
C THR A 297 29.52 8.31 -16.93
N LYS A 298 29.63 9.24 -15.97
CA LYS A 298 30.03 10.63 -16.24
C LYS A 298 31.47 10.72 -16.80
N GLN A 299 32.40 9.96 -16.23
CA GLN A 299 33.79 9.93 -16.68
C GLN A 299 33.93 9.33 -18.09
N ASN A 300 33.18 8.27 -18.38
CA ASN A 300 33.17 7.66 -19.72
C ASN A 300 32.54 8.57 -20.77
N ALA A 301 31.48 9.31 -20.41
CA ALA A 301 30.86 10.30 -21.30
C ALA A 301 31.78 11.49 -21.59
N SER A 302 32.57 11.96 -20.62
CA SER A 302 33.57 13.02 -20.86
C SER A 302 34.73 12.55 -21.73
N ALA A 303 35.20 11.31 -21.57
CA ALA A 303 36.29 10.77 -22.39
C ALA A 303 35.89 10.61 -23.87
N HIS A 304 34.64 10.24 -24.14
CA HIS A 304 34.14 10.05 -25.51
C HIS A 304 33.96 11.38 -26.26
N LEU A 305 33.65 12.48 -25.57
CA LEU A 305 33.57 13.82 -26.16
C LEU A 305 34.95 14.38 -26.53
N ASP A 306 35.98 14.06 -25.74
CA ASP A 306 37.36 14.45 -26.04
C ASP A 306 37.92 13.69 -27.26
N GLU A 307 37.54 12.42 -27.46
CA GLU A 307 37.93 11.64 -28.64
C GLU A 307 37.20 12.11 -29.93
N GLU A 308 35.91 12.43 -29.88
CA GLU A 308 35.18 13.00 -31.03
C GLU A 308 35.69 14.40 -31.40
N ALA A 309 36.01 15.24 -30.41
CA ALA A 309 36.58 16.56 -30.65
C ALA A 309 38.00 16.49 -31.25
N GLN A 310 38.79 15.47 -30.88
CA GLN A 310 40.10 15.23 -31.50
C GLN A 310 39.99 14.63 -32.91
N SER A 311 39.04 13.73 -33.14
CA SER A 311 38.76 13.13 -34.46
C SER A 311 38.25 14.17 -35.47
N ASN A 312 37.34 15.05 -35.07
CA ASN A 312 36.86 16.14 -35.93
C ASN A 312 37.96 17.16 -36.28
N LYS A 313 38.92 17.42 -35.38
CA LYS A 313 40.07 18.30 -35.70
C LYS A 313 41.05 17.71 -36.72
N GLN A 314 41.08 16.38 -36.90
CA GLN A 314 41.90 15.73 -37.92
C GLN A 314 41.23 15.72 -39.31
N LEU A 315 39.90 15.73 -39.37
CA LEU A 315 39.14 15.78 -40.63
C LEU A 315 39.18 17.15 -41.33
N PHE A 316 39.37 18.25 -40.59
CA PHE A 316 39.51 19.61 -41.15
C PHE A 316 40.97 20.02 -41.49
N ARG A 317 41.93 19.10 -41.40
CA ARG A 317 43.36 19.34 -41.70
C ARG A 317 43.87 18.68 -42.99
N ARG A 318 42.98 18.21 -43.87
CA ARG A 318 43.33 17.70 -45.20
C ARG A 318 42.80 18.61 -46.30
#